data_AF-F9X840-F1
#
_entry.id   AF-F9X840-F1
#
_cell.length_a   1.000
_cell.length_b   1.000
_cell.length_c   1.000
_cell.angle_alpha   90.00
_cell.angle_beta   90.00
_cell.angle_gamma   90.00
#
_symmetry.space_group_name_H-M   'P 1'
#
loop_
_entity.id
_entity.type
_entity.pdbx_description
1 polymer ?
#
loop_
_entity_poly.entity_id
_entity_poly.type
_entity_poly.pdbx_seq_one_letter_code
_entity_poly.pdbx_strand_id
1 'polypeptide(L)'
;MKVFCASETDTGNPMFAALSNDNRFNRQRAWLQCNDFVNGHIVGAPRNENTLVGRLTTAEFFIKQCELWFPRGPNRETFGASKGRTADTLNAYTSGQNPTKARHIIYSSGSRDVWREMGVAATRRPGGPMRSDPEKDIVVHVLESGCHHSERSTRIAELYQDIRRVHDLEVDQVCRWAQQWPGYSHY
;
A
#
# COMPACT_ATOMS: atom_id res chain seq x y z
N MET A 1 -40.04 -7.60 -1.77
CA MET A 1 -38.57 -7.70 -1.73
C MET A 1 -38.07 -6.81 -0.59
N LYS A 2 -37.71 -7.37 0.57
CA LYS A 2 -37.15 -6.56 1.66
C LYS A 2 -35.72 -6.20 1.27
N VAL A 3 -35.47 -4.92 1.00
CA VAL A 3 -34.10 -4.40 0.97
C VAL A 3 -33.62 -4.44 2.42
N PHE A 4 -33.01 -5.56 2.79
CA PHE A 4 -32.32 -5.66 4.07
C PHE A 4 -31.04 -4.83 3.89
N CYS A 5 -30.88 -3.75 4.65
CA CYS A 5 -29.54 -3.22 4.89
C CYS A 5 -28.76 -4.37 5.53
N ALA A 6 -27.92 -5.05 4.76
CA ALA A 6 -27.09 -6.12 5.29
C ALA A 6 -26.27 -5.52 6.45
N SER A 7 -26.40 -6.09 7.64
CA SER A 7 -25.60 -5.63 8.77
C SER A 7 -24.13 -5.82 8.42
N GLU A 8 -23.30 -4.81 8.68
CA GLU A 8 -21.85 -4.91 8.50
C GLU A 8 -21.20 -5.95 9.44
N THR A 9 -21.97 -6.46 10.40
CA THR A 9 -21.57 -7.50 11.36
C THR A 9 -22.24 -8.86 11.11
N ASP A 10 -23.05 -9.00 10.05
CA ASP A 10 -23.71 -10.26 9.72
C ASP A 10 -22.69 -11.28 9.18
N THR A 11 -22.41 -12.32 9.94
CA THR A 11 -21.51 -13.41 9.53
C THR A 11 -22.05 -14.23 8.35
N GLY A 12 -23.36 -14.17 8.09
CA GLY A 12 -24.00 -14.77 6.90
C GLY A 12 -23.81 -13.95 5.62
N ASN A 13 -23.24 -12.74 5.71
CA ASN A 13 -22.94 -11.93 4.53
C ASN A 13 -21.94 -12.67 3.62
N PRO A 14 -22.24 -12.81 2.30
CA PRO A 14 -21.31 -13.45 1.37
C PRO A 14 -19.91 -12.83 1.33
N MET A 15 -19.77 -11.56 1.74
CA MET A 15 -18.46 -10.93 1.91
C MET A 15 -17.55 -11.73 2.85
N PHE A 16 -18.08 -12.20 3.98
CA PHE A 16 -17.32 -12.94 4.98
C PHE A 16 -17.40 -14.45 4.77
N ALA A 17 -18.57 -14.97 4.36
CA ALA A 17 -18.84 -16.40 4.27
C ALA A 17 -18.32 -17.06 2.97
N ALA A 18 -18.05 -16.30 1.90
CA ALA A 18 -17.54 -16.88 0.66
C ALA A 18 -16.07 -17.30 0.80
N LEU A 19 -15.79 -18.60 0.66
CA LEU A 19 -14.46 -19.19 0.82
C LEU A 19 -13.79 -19.58 -0.50
N SER A 20 -14.43 -19.36 -1.65
CA SER A 20 -13.81 -19.66 -2.94
C SER A 20 -12.57 -18.79 -3.18
N ASN A 21 -11.56 -19.35 -3.85
CA ASN A 21 -10.38 -18.58 -4.24
C ASN A 21 -10.75 -17.43 -5.19
N ASP A 22 -11.72 -17.63 -6.08
CA ASP A 22 -12.24 -16.60 -6.97
C ASP A 22 -13.44 -15.85 -6.36
N ASN A 23 -13.37 -15.53 -5.06
CA ASN A 23 -14.42 -14.72 -4.44
C ASN A 23 -14.28 -13.26 -4.90
N ARG A 24 -15.41 -12.63 -5.24
CA ARG A 24 -15.48 -11.22 -5.67
C ARG A 24 -15.09 -10.20 -4.59
N PHE A 25 -14.83 -10.64 -3.36
CA PHE A 25 -14.59 -9.78 -2.21
C PHE A 25 -13.11 -9.70 -1.81
N ASN A 26 -12.22 -10.35 -2.57
CA ASN A 26 -10.78 -10.28 -2.40
C ASN A 26 -10.32 -10.70 -0.99
N ARG A 27 -10.86 -11.83 -0.51
CA ARG A 27 -10.52 -12.43 0.80
C ARG A 27 -9.01 -12.55 1.05
N GLN A 28 -8.22 -12.80 0.00
CA GLN A 28 -6.77 -12.88 0.08
C GLN A 28 -6.15 -11.54 0.47
N ARG A 29 -6.64 -10.43 -0.10
CA ARG A 29 -6.23 -9.08 0.32
C ARG A 29 -6.66 -8.78 1.75
N ALA A 30 -7.88 -9.16 2.13
CA ALA A 30 -8.33 -9.02 3.52
C ALA A 30 -7.41 -9.78 4.49
N TRP A 31 -6.92 -10.97 4.11
CA TRP A 31 -5.96 -11.72 4.92
C TRP A 31 -4.67 -10.93 5.13
N LEU A 32 -4.10 -10.37 4.05
CA LEU A 32 -2.89 -9.54 4.16
C LEU A 32 -3.11 -8.35 5.10
N GLN A 33 -4.23 -7.64 4.97
CA GLN A 33 -4.57 -6.50 5.83
C GLN A 33 -4.80 -6.89 7.30
N CYS A 34 -5.31 -8.08 7.55
CA CYS A 34 -5.50 -8.60 8.90
C CYS A 34 -4.25 -9.23 9.51
N ASN A 35 -3.25 -9.60 8.69
CA ASN A 35 -2.11 -10.41 9.14
C ASN A 35 -0.75 -9.70 9.13
N ASP A 36 -0.41 -9.03 8.02
CA ASP A 36 0.94 -8.49 7.77
C ASP A 36 0.90 -7.00 7.44
N PHE A 37 -0.15 -6.52 6.78
CA PHE A 37 -0.40 -5.13 6.42
C PHE A 37 -1.45 -4.48 7.34
N VAL A 38 -1.31 -4.73 8.64
CA VAL A 38 -2.22 -4.22 9.68
C VAL A 38 -2.24 -2.69 9.63
N ASN A 39 -3.45 -2.12 9.67
CA ASN A 39 -3.73 -0.68 9.55
C ASN A 39 -3.43 -0.07 8.17
N GLY A 40 -3.20 -0.88 7.13
CA GLY A 40 -3.06 -0.45 5.75
C GLY A 40 -4.39 -0.06 5.07
N HIS A 41 -5.27 0.63 5.81
CA HIS A 41 -6.60 1.04 5.38
C HIS A 41 -6.68 2.56 5.23
N ILE A 42 -7.53 3.01 4.32
CA ILE A 42 -7.90 4.41 4.23
C ILE A 42 -8.91 4.68 5.35
N VAL A 43 -8.55 5.57 6.26
CA VAL A 43 -9.36 5.94 7.43
C VAL A 43 -9.73 7.42 7.41
N GLY A 44 -10.72 7.80 8.21
CA GLY A 44 -11.06 9.20 8.41
C GLY A 44 -9.90 9.98 9.03
N ALA A 45 -9.71 11.22 8.60
CA ALA A 45 -8.65 12.07 9.16
C ALA A 45 -8.98 12.52 10.60
N PRO A 46 -7.99 13.01 11.36
CA PRO A 46 -8.19 13.61 12.68
C PRO A 46 -9.29 14.69 12.70
N ARG A 47 -9.83 14.99 13.88
CA ARG A 47 -10.99 15.92 14.05
C ARG A 47 -10.71 17.34 13.51
N ASN A 48 -9.47 17.79 13.58
CA ASN A 48 -9.01 19.09 13.15
C ASN A 48 -8.56 19.13 11.68
N GLU A 49 -8.81 18.06 10.91
CA GLU A 49 -8.43 17.98 9.51
C GLU A 49 -9.61 17.66 8.60
N ASN A 50 -9.57 18.17 7.37
CA ASN A 50 -10.56 17.85 6.36
C ASN A 50 -10.44 16.39 5.92
N THR A 51 -11.57 15.72 5.75
CA THR A 51 -11.61 14.35 5.26
C THR A 51 -12.89 14.09 4.47
N LEU A 52 -12.77 13.31 3.41
CA LEU A 52 -13.91 12.76 2.67
C LEU A 52 -14.39 11.43 3.27
N VAL A 53 -13.51 10.74 3.99
CA VAL A 53 -13.78 9.44 4.61
C VAL A 53 -14.43 9.68 5.97
N GLY A 54 -15.49 8.94 6.27
CA GLY A 54 -16.19 9.07 7.54
C GLY A 54 -15.23 8.87 8.71
N ARG A 55 -15.29 9.75 9.72
CA ARG A 55 -14.44 9.64 10.93
C ARG A 55 -14.78 8.41 11.81
N LEU A 56 -15.84 7.68 11.45
CA LEU A 56 -16.18 6.39 12.06
C LEU A 56 -15.39 5.22 11.44
N THR A 57 -14.81 5.43 10.26
CA THR A 57 -13.91 4.47 9.61
C THR A 57 -12.52 4.63 10.22
N THR A 58 -12.26 3.86 11.28
CA THR A 58 -10.97 3.87 12.00
C THR A 58 -10.18 2.58 11.74
N ALA A 59 -8.93 2.54 12.20
CA ALA A 59 -8.14 1.30 12.17
C ALA A 59 -8.81 0.19 13.00
N GLU A 60 -9.35 0.54 14.18
CA GLU A 60 -10.05 -0.39 15.07
C GLU A 60 -11.32 -0.94 14.43
N PHE A 61 -12.02 -0.14 13.62
CA PHE A 61 -13.18 -0.62 12.85
C PHE A 61 -12.76 -1.77 11.92
N PHE A 62 -11.69 -1.62 11.15
CA PHE A 62 -11.21 -2.67 10.24
C PHE A 62 -10.66 -3.89 10.99
N ILE A 63 -9.96 -3.69 12.11
CA ILE A 63 -9.50 -4.80 12.95
C ILE A 63 -10.69 -5.63 13.46
N LYS A 64 -11.80 -4.99 13.86
CA LYS A 64 -13.01 -5.72 14.25
C LYS A 64 -13.60 -6.52 13.09
N GLN A 65 -13.55 -6.00 11.87
CA GLN A 65 -14.00 -6.76 10.70
C GLN A 65 -13.12 -7.98 10.41
N CYS A 66 -11.84 -7.99 10.79
CA CYS A 66 -10.97 -9.16 10.62
C CYS A 66 -11.51 -10.41 11.33
N GLU A 67 -12.22 -10.27 12.45
CA GLU A 67 -12.85 -11.40 13.15
C GLU A 67 -14.02 -12.00 12.37
N LEU A 68 -14.72 -11.19 11.57
CA LEU A 68 -15.78 -11.65 10.68
C LEU A 68 -15.18 -12.37 9.46
N TRP A 69 -14.12 -11.81 8.89
CA TRP A 69 -13.39 -12.42 7.79
C TRP A 69 -12.74 -13.74 8.19
N PHE A 70 -12.05 -13.78 9.32
CA PHE A 70 -11.21 -14.89 9.75
C PHE A 70 -11.55 -15.30 11.19
N PRO A 71 -12.71 -15.97 11.37
CA PRO A 71 -13.10 -16.46 12.69
C PRO A 71 -12.09 -17.48 13.21
N ARG A 72 -12.04 -17.61 14.54
CA ARG A 72 -11.07 -18.49 15.21
C ARG A 72 -11.25 -19.93 14.76
N GLY A 73 -10.15 -20.57 14.37
CA GLY A 73 -10.14 -21.97 13.96
C GLY A 73 -10.30 -22.94 15.14
N PRO A 74 -10.55 -24.24 14.86
CA PRO A 74 -10.78 -25.26 15.88
C PRO A 74 -9.58 -25.48 16.82
N ASN A 75 -8.35 -25.19 16.36
CA ASN A 75 -7.14 -25.28 17.17
C ASN A 75 -6.65 -23.89 17.62
N ARG A 76 -7.59 -22.94 17.77
CA ARG A 76 -7.32 -21.56 18.20
C ARG A 76 -6.51 -20.73 17.20
N GLU A 77 -6.46 -21.13 15.93
CA GLU A 77 -5.85 -20.34 14.85
C GLU A 77 -6.54 -18.98 14.72
N THR A 78 -5.76 -17.94 14.45
CA THR A 78 -6.26 -16.56 14.29
C THR A 78 -5.30 -15.73 13.45
N PHE A 79 -5.77 -14.58 12.97
CA PHE A 79 -5.02 -13.61 12.16
C PHE A 79 -3.99 -12.81 12.98
N GLY A 80 -3.05 -12.19 12.29
CA GLY A 80 -1.90 -11.49 12.89
C GLY A 80 -2.28 -10.36 13.86
N ALA A 81 -3.24 -9.50 13.52
CA ALA A 81 -3.67 -8.42 14.41
C ALA A 81 -4.26 -8.94 15.73
N SER A 82 -4.97 -10.08 15.73
CA SER A 82 -5.44 -10.75 16.96
C SER A 82 -4.28 -11.29 17.82
N LYS A 83 -3.10 -11.50 17.23
CA LYS A 83 -1.86 -11.88 17.92
C LYS A 83 -0.99 -10.67 18.31
N GLY A 84 -1.52 -9.45 18.20
CA GLY A 84 -0.81 -8.22 18.55
C GLY A 84 0.14 -7.69 17.47
N ARG A 85 0.07 -8.19 16.22
CA ARG A 85 0.80 -7.54 15.12
C ARG A 85 0.20 -6.18 14.81
N THR A 86 1.06 -5.19 14.61
CA THR A 86 0.70 -3.81 14.30
C THR A 86 1.49 -3.29 13.11
N ALA A 87 1.13 -2.10 12.62
CA ALA A 87 1.95 -1.38 11.63
C ALA A 87 3.40 -1.18 12.11
N ASP A 88 3.62 -0.99 13.41
CA ASP A 88 4.96 -0.85 13.98
C ASP A 88 5.79 -2.12 13.84
N THR A 89 5.17 -3.29 13.93
CA THR A 89 5.86 -4.56 13.72
C THR A 89 6.37 -4.68 12.27
N LEU A 90 5.54 -4.30 11.30
CA LEU A 90 5.93 -4.26 9.89
C LEU A 90 7.02 -3.20 9.64
N ASN A 91 6.86 -2.01 10.22
CA ASN A 91 7.83 -0.93 10.09
C ASN A 91 9.19 -1.29 10.72
N ALA A 92 9.21 -2.00 11.84
CA ALA A 92 10.45 -2.49 12.45
C ALA A 92 11.19 -3.48 11.53
N TYR A 93 10.45 -4.33 10.81
CA TYR A 93 11.02 -5.26 9.85
C TYR A 93 11.50 -4.57 8.56
N THR A 94 10.70 -3.66 8.00
CA THR A 94 10.94 -3.03 6.70
C THR A 94 11.73 -1.72 6.76
N SER A 95 11.97 -1.20 7.96
CA SER A 95 12.36 0.21 8.23
C SER A 95 11.29 1.25 7.85
N GLY A 96 10.07 0.83 7.50
CA GLY A 96 8.93 1.69 7.21
C GLY A 96 9.27 2.79 6.19
N GLN A 97 8.88 4.02 6.49
CA GLN A 97 9.17 5.20 5.65
C GLN A 97 10.60 5.73 5.79
N ASN A 98 11.51 5.00 6.42
CA ASN A 98 12.91 5.38 6.56
C ASN A 98 13.83 4.18 6.22
N PRO A 99 13.88 3.74 4.95
CA PRO A 99 14.76 2.66 4.52
C PRO A 99 16.22 2.93 4.90
N THR A 100 16.74 2.14 5.85
CA THR A 100 18.13 2.24 6.32
C THR A 100 19.05 1.22 5.65
N LYS A 101 18.50 0.06 5.26
CA LYS A 101 19.26 -1.07 4.69
C LYS A 101 19.04 -1.25 3.19
N ALA A 102 18.07 -0.55 2.63
CA ALA A 102 17.65 -0.74 1.26
C ALA A 102 18.55 0.07 0.31
N ARG A 103 18.89 -0.51 -0.84
CA ARG A 103 19.70 0.09 -1.91
C ARG A 103 19.11 -0.26 -3.27
N HIS A 104 19.42 0.53 -4.29
CA HIS A 104 18.91 0.34 -5.66
C HIS A 104 17.38 0.31 -5.69
N ILE A 105 16.75 1.37 -5.17
CA ILE A 105 15.28 1.48 -5.12
C ILE A 105 14.83 2.76 -5.79
N ILE A 106 13.82 2.61 -6.65
CA ILE A 106 13.04 3.72 -7.19
C ILE A 106 11.72 3.77 -6.43
N TYR A 107 11.43 4.90 -5.81
CA TYR A 107 10.13 5.21 -5.22
C TYR A 107 9.43 6.25 -6.08
N SER A 108 8.35 5.85 -6.74
CA SER A 108 7.56 6.75 -7.58
C SER A 108 6.14 6.86 -7.07
N SER A 109 5.60 8.06 -7.10
CA SER A 109 4.23 8.33 -6.66
C SER A 109 3.61 9.48 -7.43
N GLY A 110 2.35 9.33 -7.83
CA GLY A 110 1.56 10.44 -8.34
C GLY A 110 1.29 11.49 -7.27
N SER A 111 1.23 12.77 -7.65
CA SER A 111 0.87 13.86 -6.75
C SER A 111 -0.56 13.73 -6.22
N ARG A 112 -1.43 13.05 -7.01
CA ARG A 112 -2.85 12.80 -6.73
C ARG A 112 -3.13 11.38 -6.23
N ASP A 113 -2.09 10.57 -6.01
CA ASP A 113 -2.26 9.22 -5.47
C ASP A 113 -2.53 9.28 -3.96
N VAL A 114 -3.71 8.82 -3.53
CA VAL A 114 -4.07 8.72 -2.11
C VAL A 114 -3.12 7.80 -1.33
N TRP A 115 -2.46 6.87 -2.00
CA TRP A 115 -1.51 5.95 -1.38
C TRP A 115 -0.12 6.56 -1.18
N ARG A 116 0.19 7.71 -1.79
CA ARG A 116 1.47 8.42 -1.60
C ARG A 116 1.75 8.68 -0.11
N GLU A 117 0.72 9.03 0.63
CA GLU A 117 0.84 9.39 2.06
C GLU A 117 1.15 8.19 2.97
N MET A 118 1.09 6.95 2.46
CA MET A 118 1.60 5.77 3.18
C MET A 118 3.08 5.49 2.91
N GLY A 119 3.66 6.09 1.86
CA GLY A 119 5.03 5.81 1.40
C GLY A 119 6.07 6.82 1.86
N VAL A 120 7.27 6.72 1.28
CA VAL A 120 8.40 7.63 1.60
C VAL A 120 8.21 9.06 1.08
N ALA A 121 7.35 9.24 0.07
CA ALA A 121 6.99 10.53 -0.51
C ALA A 121 5.83 11.24 0.22
N ALA A 122 5.38 10.69 1.36
CA ALA A 122 4.34 11.30 2.16
C ALA A 122 4.73 12.72 2.61
N THR A 123 3.82 13.67 2.41
CA THR A 123 4.03 15.09 2.76
C THR A 123 4.04 15.31 4.26
N ARG A 124 3.32 14.45 4.99
CA ARG A 124 3.16 14.53 6.45
C ARG A 124 4.09 13.61 7.23
N ARG A 125 5.01 12.94 6.55
CA ARG A 125 6.07 12.16 7.21
C ARG A 125 6.90 13.07 8.11
N PRO A 126 7.31 12.62 9.32
CA PRO A 126 8.29 13.35 10.13
C PRO A 126 9.57 13.65 9.33
N GLY A 127 9.97 14.93 9.26
CA GLY A 127 11.09 15.38 8.42
C GLY A 127 10.74 15.63 6.94
N GLY A 128 9.46 15.51 6.57
CA GLY A 128 8.95 15.72 5.22
C GLY A 128 9.15 14.54 4.26
N PRO A 129 8.74 14.71 3.00
CA PRO A 129 9.00 13.74 1.93
C PRO A 129 10.48 13.39 1.83
N MET A 130 10.76 12.11 1.62
CA MET A 130 12.12 11.64 1.34
C MET A 130 12.67 12.30 0.07
N ARG A 131 13.94 12.69 0.12
CA ARG A 131 14.72 13.09 -1.06
C ARG A 131 15.52 11.90 -1.57
N SER A 132 15.84 11.90 -2.87
CA SER A 132 16.78 10.93 -3.44
C SER A 132 18.12 10.94 -2.69
N ASP A 133 18.72 9.76 -2.55
CA ASP A 133 19.96 9.51 -1.83
C ASP A 133 20.94 8.77 -2.77
N PRO A 134 21.88 9.50 -3.41
CA PRO A 134 22.85 8.91 -4.33
C PRO A 134 23.80 7.91 -3.68
N GLU A 135 24.10 8.02 -2.38
CA GLU A 135 25.02 7.12 -1.68
C GLU A 135 24.41 5.72 -1.46
N LYS A 136 23.08 5.65 -1.42
CA LYS A 136 22.31 4.39 -1.35
C LYS A 136 21.69 3.99 -2.68
N ASP A 137 21.88 4.80 -3.72
CA ASP A 137 21.25 4.61 -5.02
C ASP A 137 19.71 4.51 -4.89
N ILE A 138 19.15 5.43 -4.10
CA ILE A 138 17.71 5.59 -3.92
C ILE A 138 17.26 6.80 -4.72
N VAL A 139 16.28 6.59 -5.59
CA VAL A 139 15.67 7.64 -6.41
C VAL A 139 14.21 7.82 -5.99
N VAL A 140 13.79 9.07 -5.77
CA VAL A 140 12.39 9.41 -5.45
C VAL A 140 11.81 10.31 -6.54
N HIS A 141 10.65 9.92 -7.07
CA HIS A 141 9.89 10.69 -8.04
C HIS A 141 8.49 11.00 -7.52
N VAL A 142 8.11 12.27 -7.61
CA VAL A 142 6.72 12.71 -7.46
C VAL A 142 6.25 13.26 -8.79
N LEU A 143 5.24 12.64 -9.37
CA LEU A 143 4.72 12.96 -10.69
C LEU A 143 3.55 13.93 -10.56
N GLU A 144 3.70 15.16 -11.04
CA GLU A 144 2.71 16.22 -10.86
C GLU A 144 1.36 15.88 -11.50
N SER A 145 1.37 15.30 -12.70
CA SER A 145 0.13 14.83 -13.35
C SER A 145 -0.23 13.38 -12.97
N GLY A 146 0.58 12.70 -12.17
CA GLY A 146 0.40 11.30 -11.82
C GLY A 146 -0.71 11.03 -10.80
N CYS A 147 -1.33 9.85 -10.94
CA CYS A 147 -2.18 9.19 -9.96
C CYS A 147 -1.51 7.87 -9.53
N HIS A 148 -2.29 6.84 -9.16
CA HIS A 148 -1.77 5.55 -8.75
C HIS A 148 -0.90 4.92 -9.83
N HIS A 149 0.41 4.76 -9.54
CA HIS A 149 1.44 4.13 -10.38
C HIS A 149 1.35 4.49 -11.89
N SER A 150 1.16 5.78 -12.19
CA SER A 150 0.90 6.24 -13.56
C SER A 150 2.11 6.12 -14.47
N GLU A 151 3.31 6.23 -13.90
CA GLU A 151 4.60 5.99 -14.56
C GLU A 151 4.72 4.58 -15.14
N ARG A 152 3.98 3.59 -14.61
CA ARG A 152 4.05 2.21 -15.11
C ARG A 152 3.31 1.97 -16.43
N SER A 153 2.59 2.97 -16.95
CA SER A 153 1.76 2.84 -18.14
C SER A 153 2.34 3.62 -19.32
N THR A 154 2.76 2.90 -20.37
CA THR A 154 3.22 3.50 -21.62
C THR A 154 2.16 4.41 -22.25
N ARG A 155 0.88 4.00 -22.21
CA ARG A 155 -0.24 4.81 -22.72
C ARG A 155 -0.37 6.15 -21.98
N ILE A 156 -0.18 6.16 -20.66
CA ILE A 156 -0.26 7.40 -19.89
C ILE A 156 0.99 8.26 -20.13
N ALA A 157 2.16 7.63 -20.22
CA ALA A 157 3.40 8.30 -20.58
C ALA A 157 3.30 9.01 -21.95
N GLU A 158 2.65 8.42 -22.95
CA GLU A 158 2.44 9.09 -24.24
C GLU A 158 1.55 10.34 -24.17
N LEU A 159 0.67 10.43 -23.16
CA LEU A 159 -0.28 11.54 -23.01
C LEU A 159 0.28 12.69 -22.14
N TYR A 160 1.17 12.39 -21.19
CA TYR A 160 1.64 13.35 -20.20
C TYR A 160 3.17 13.40 -20.17
N GLN A 161 3.73 14.56 -20.52
CA GLN A 161 5.18 14.73 -20.68
C GLN A 161 5.97 14.52 -19.38
N ASP A 162 5.45 14.93 -18.22
CA ASP A 162 6.11 14.71 -16.94
C ASP A 162 6.13 13.22 -16.56
N ILE A 163 5.07 12.48 -16.89
CA ILE A 163 5.00 11.03 -16.73
C ILE A 163 5.94 10.33 -17.69
N ARG A 164 6.00 10.75 -18.96
CA ARG A 164 6.97 10.23 -19.93
C ARG A 164 8.39 10.37 -19.41
N ARG A 165 8.75 11.57 -18.96
CA ARG A 165 10.09 11.87 -18.46
C ARG A 165 10.47 10.94 -17.31
N VAL A 166 9.57 10.73 -16.34
CA VAL A 166 9.85 9.83 -15.21
C VAL A 166 9.93 8.38 -15.66
N HIS A 167 9.00 7.91 -16.49
CA HIS A 167 9.06 6.56 -17.07
C HIS A 167 10.41 6.29 -17.75
N ASP A 168 10.91 7.22 -18.57
CA ASP A 168 12.21 7.07 -19.23
C ASP A 168 13.38 7.07 -18.24
N LEU A 169 13.35 7.95 -17.23
CA LEU A 169 14.37 7.98 -16.17
C LEU A 169 14.43 6.67 -15.37
N GLU A 170 13.28 6.06 -15.10
CA GLU A 170 13.19 4.79 -14.40
C GLU A 170 13.76 3.63 -15.23
N VAL A 171 13.42 3.58 -16.52
CA VAL A 171 14.00 2.60 -17.45
C VAL A 171 15.51 2.76 -17.50
N ASP A 172 16.01 3.98 -17.67
CA ASP A 172 17.45 4.27 -17.70
C ASP A 172 18.14 3.83 -16.39
N GLN A 173 17.54 4.12 -15.24
CA GLN A 173 18.07 3.72 -13.94
C GLN A 173 18.15 2.20 -13.79
N VAL A 174 17.08 1.47 -14.16
CA VAL A 174 17.05 0.00 -14.12
C VAL A 174 18.06 -0.59 -15.11
N CYS A 175 18.20 -0.02 -16.31
CA CYS A 175 19.22 -0.44 -17.29
C CYS A 175 20.64 -0.26 -16.74
N ARG A 176 20.93 0.85 -16.05
CA ARG A 176 22.23 1.06 -15.40
C ARG A 176 22.49 0.01 -14.31
N TRP A 177 21.50 -0.29 -13.47
CA TRP A 177 21.65 -1.34 -12.45
C TRP A 177 21.86 -2.72 -13.04
N ALA A 178 21.14 -3.05 -14.11
CA ALA A 178 21.33 -4.30 -14.83
C ALA A 178 22.76 -4.42 -15.37
N GLN A 179 23.31 -3.35 -15.95
CA GLN A 179 24.68 -3.34 -16.48
C GLN A 179 25.76 -3.45 -15.39
N GLN A 180 25.48 -2.98 -14.18
CA GLN A 180 26.38 -3.10 -13.03
C GLN A 180 26.33 -4.48 -12.35
N TRP A 181 25.34 -5.31 -12.70
CA TRP A 181 25.17 -6.62 -12.09
C TRP A 181 26.35 -7.54 -12.48
N PRO A 182 27.01 -8.24 -11.52
CA PRO A 182 28.18 -9.06 -11.82
C PRO A 182 27.96 -10.19 -12.83
N GLY A 183 26.71 -10.64 -12.99
CA GLY A 183 26.31 -11.64 -13.99
C GLY A 183 25.82 -11.05 -15.31
N TYR A 184 25.90 -9.74 -15.51
CA TYR A 184 25.49 -9.11 -16.77
C TYR A 184 26.54 -9.40 -17.84
N SER A 185 26.10 -9.96 -18.97
CA SER A 185 26.96 -10.20 -20.12
C SER A 185 26.32 -9.61 -21.37
N HIS A 186 27.14 -8.92 -22.15
CA HIS A 186 26.80 -8.43 -23.48
C HIS A 186 26.91 -9.59 -24.48
N TYR A 187 26.00 -10.56 -24.41
CA TYR A 187 25.87 -11.58 -25.46
C TYR A 187 24.75 -11.20 -26.42
#